data_AF-A0A4R5B2T3-F1
#
_entry.id   AF-A0A4R5B2T3-F1
#
_cell.length_a   1.000
_cell.length_b   1.000
_cell.length_c   1.000
_cell.angle_alpha   90.00
_cell.angle_beta   90.00
_cell.angle_gamma   90.00
#
_symmetry.space_group_name_H-M   'P 1'
#
loop_
_entity.id
_entity.type
_entity.pdbx_description
1 polymer ?
#
loop_
_entity_poly.entity_id
_entity_poly.type
_entity_poly.pdbx_seq_one_letter_code
_entity_poly.pdbx_strand_id
1 'polypeptide(L)'
;MFRYRALAAEHRWERRVMRGLLACGAGVIAAGVSVWWAGPVVAVAAFAGHVVYTRVRPGPTTNWRRGAQAERRTGRRLARLDPAGYHVLHDRALPGASANLDHLVIGLTGVYAIASRRFRWGVPLRAEQHRLWVGKRPVRGVTGVAGRAAGEVAELLTGELDCDVSVTAVVVVHGARGARDGFWHRDVFFCSARMVPRAFAKRPVIFTSAQVTTIAAAAERLLPPMMEMLTRR
;
A
#
# COMPACT_ATOMS: atom_id res chain seq x y z
N MET A 1 2.81 11.05 0.38
CA MET A 1 2.70 12.02 1.51
C MET A 1 1.41 12.88 1.51
N PHE A 2 0.69 13.08 0.39
CA PHE A 2 -0.50 13.97 0.32
C PHE A 2 -1.81 13.42 0.90
N ARG A 3 -2.07 12.10 0.82
CA ARG A 3 -3.25 11.47 1.46
C ARG A 3 -3.27 11.65 3.00
N TYR A 4 -2.12 11.98 3.61
CA TYR A 4 -2.01 12.37 5.02
C TYR A 4 -2.63 13.75 5.29
N ARG A 5 -2.43 14.75 4.41
CA ARG A 5 -2.96 16.12 4.61
C ARG A 5 -4.45 16.23 4.30
N ALA A 6 -4.93 15.56 3.26
CA ALA A 6 -6.35 15.55 2.90
C ALA A 6 -7.24 14.88 3.96
N LEU A 7 -6.83 13.70 4.48
CA LEU A 7 -7.59 12.99 5.52
C LEU A 7 -7.38 13.58 6.93
N ALA A 8 -6.24 14.22 7.21
CA ALA A 8 -6.04 14.90 8.49
C ALA A 8 -6.88 16.18 8.63
N ALA A 9 -7.29 16.79 7.50
CA ALA A 9 -8.10 18.00 7.47
C ALA A 9 -9.57 17.75 7.84
N GLU A 10 -10.17 16.65 7.36
CA GLU A 10 -11.56 16.29 7.69
C GLU A 10 -11.76 15.92 9.18
N HIS A 11 -10.76 15.33 9.83
CA HIS A 11 -10.90 14.90 11.23
C HIS A 11 -10.48 15.96 12.27
N ARG A 12 -10.16 17.21 11.85
CA ARG A 12 -9.95 18.31 12.82
C ARG A 12 -11.24 18.70 13.53
N TRP A 13 -12.37 18.60 12.81
CA TRP A 13 -13.70 18.90 13.34
C TRP A 13 -14.12 17.89 14.40
N GLU A 14 -14.00 16.59 14.13
CA GLU A 14 -14.32 15.51 15.08
C GLU A 14 -13.49 15.60 16.37
N ARG A 15 -12.20 15.95 16.29
CA ARG A 15 -11.35 16.13 17.48
C ARG A 15 -11.75 17.36 18.32
N ARG A 16 -12.24 18.44 17.71
CA ARG A 16 -12.74 19.62 18.42
C ARG A 16 -14.10 19.36 19.06
N VAL A 17 -15.01 18.70 18.33
CA VAL A 17 -16.32 18.26 18.85
C VAL A 17 -16.13 17.29 20.03
N MET A 18 -15.20 16.34 19.94
CA MET A 18 -14.91 15.39 21.02
C MET A 18 -14.28 16.06 22.26
N ARG A 19 -13.41 17.06 22.07
CA ARG A 19 -12.87 17.87 23.18
C ARG A 19 -13.95 18.73 23.83
N GLY A 20 -14.89 19.24 23.03
CA GLY A 20 -16.09 19.93 23.51
C GLY A 20 -16.99 19.02 24.34
N LEU A 21 -17.28 17.80 23.86
CA LEU A 21 -18.10 16.82 24.59
C LEU A 21 -17.47 16.36 25.90
N LEU A 22 -16.15 16.15 25.93
CA LEU A 22 -15.41 15.83 27.16
C LEU A 22 -15.41 17.01 28.15
N ALA A 23 -15.28 18.25 27.66
CA ALA A 23 -15.38 19.45 28.49
C ALA A 23 -16.79 19.66 29.04
N CYS A 24 -17.84 19.39 28.24
CA CYS A 24 -19.23 19.39 28.70
C CYS A 24 -19.48 18.31 29.76
N GLY A 25 -18.96 17.10 29.57
CA GLY A 25 -19.05 16.01 30.56
C GLY A 25 -18.37 16.36 31.88
N ALA A 26 -17.22 17.03 31.84
CA ALA A 26 -16.55 17.57 33.03
C ALA A 26 -17.38 18.68 33.71
N GLY A 27 -18.08 19.51 32.94
CA GLY A 27 -19.00 20.53 33.46
C GLY A 27 -20.21 19.93 34.19
N VAL A 28 -20.75 18.79 33.73
CA VAL A 28 -21.85 18.07 34.40
C VAL A 28 -21.38 17.39 35.70
N ILE A 29 -20.12 16.95 35.76
CA ILE A 29 -19.50 16.43 37.00
C ILE A 29 -19.32 17.54 38.04
N ALA A 30 -19.02 18.77 37.62
CA ALA A 30 -18.86 19.92 38.50
C ALA A 30 -20.19 20.53 38.99
N ALA A 31 -21.26 20.44 38.19
CA ALA A 31 -22.59 21.00 38.50
C ALA A 31 -23.50 20.07 39.32
N GLY A 32 -22.92 19.09 40.03
CA GLY A 32 -23.60 17.89 40.52
C GLY A 32 -24.94 18.10 41.21
N VAL A 33 -25.91 17.23 40.89
CA VAL A 33 -27.05 16.91 41.77
C VAL A 33 -27.44 15.43 41.58
N SER A 34 -27.27 14.65 42.66
CA SER A 34 -27.92 13.37 43.01
C SER A 34 -27.39 11.99 42.59
N VAL A 35 -26.32 11.83 41.78
CA VAL A 35 -25.76 10.48 41.55
C VAL A 35 -24.23 10.48 41.40
N TRP A 36 -23.54 10.84 42.48
CA TRP A 36 -22.08 10.81 42.66
C TRP A 36 -21.37 9.52 42.22
N TRP A 37 -22.03 8.36 42.27
CA TRP A 37 -21.48 7.08 41.80
C TRP A 37 -21.73 6.79 40.31
N ALA A 38 -22.73 7.42 39.69
CA ALA A 38 -23.05 7.17 38.27
C ALA A 38 -22.10 7.91 37.32
N GLY A 39 -21.59 9.08 37.70
CA GLY A 39 -20.63 9.84 36.91
C GLY A 39 -19.37 9.01 36.55
N PRO A 40 -18.69 8.41 37.53
CA PRO A 40 -17.55 7.52 37.28
C PRO A 40 -17.90 6.29 36.44
N VAL A 41 -19.05 5.65 36.69
CA VAL A 41 -19.49 4.46 35.93
C VAL A 41 -19.76 4.80 34.47
N VAL A 42 -20.43 5.91 34.19
CA VAL A 42 -20.67 6.41 32.84
C VAL A 42 -19.36 6.79 32.15
N ALA A 43 -18.42 7.44 32.86
CA ALA A 43 -17.11 7.78 32.32
C ALA A 43 -16.28 6.53 31.96
N VAL A 44 -16.27 5.51 32.83
CA VAL A 44 -15.58 4.23 32.58
C VAL A 44 -16.24 3.47 31.43
N ALA A 45 -17.57 3.41 31.37
CA ALA A 45 -18.31 2.77 30.29
C ALA A 45 -18.07 3.49 28.95
N ALA A 46 -18.09 4.83 28.93
CA ALA A 46 -17.78 5.63 27.75
C ALA A 46 -16.32 5.44 27.31
N PHE A 47 -15.37 5.41 28.25
CA PHE A 47 -13.96 5.16 27.95
C PHE A 47 -13.73 3.74 27.42
N ALA A 48 -14.29 2.71 28.06
CA ALA A 48 -14.23 1.33 27.60
C ALA A 48 -14.88 1.18 26.21
N GLY A 49 -16.07 1.77 26.02
CA GLY A 49 -16.76 1.85 24.74
C GLY A 49 -15.90 2.54 23.67
N HIS A 50 -15.22 3.64 24.01
CA HIS A 50 -14.31 4.35 23.11
C HIS A 50 -13.07 3.52 22.76
N VAL A 51 -12.48 2.82 23.73
CA VAL A 51 -11.35 1.91 23.52
C VAL A 51 -11.76 0.74 22.61
N VAL A 52 -12.94 0.17 22.81
CA VAL A 52 -13.49 -0.88 21.95
C VAL A 52 -13.77 -0.32 20.55
N TYR A 53 -14.43 0.85 20.44
CA TYR A 53 -14.76 1.51 19.19
C TYR A 53 -13.52 1.80 18.33
N THR A 54 -12.49 2.38 18.94
CA THR A 54 -11.22 2.70 18.25
C THR A 54 -10.41 1.45 17.87
N ARG A 55 -10.51 0.36 18.64
CA ARG A 55 -9.89 -0.93 18.30
C ARG A 55 -10.62 -1.66 17.18
N VAL A 56 -11.94 -1.60 17.15
CA VAL A 56 -12.77 -2.27 16.13
C VAL A 56 -12.82 -1.46 14.83
N ARG A 57 -12.73 -0.12 14.90
CA ARG A 57 -12.64 0.78 13.74
C ARG A 57 -11.32 1.57 13.75
N PRO A 58 -10.20 0.94 13.34
CA PRO A 58 -8.93 1.65 13.16
C PRO A 58 -9.13 2.81 12.18
N GLY A 59 -8.95 4.05 12.67
CA GLY A 59 -9.17 5.26 11.88
C GLY A 59 -8.24 5.38 10.65
N PRO A 60 -8.53 6.27 9.69
CA PRO A 60 -7.82 6.38 8.41
C PRO A 60 -6.29 6.51 8.54
N THR A 61 -5.82 7.16 9.61
CA THR A 61 -4.39 7.34 9.93
C THR A 61 -3.68 6.04 10.29
N THR A 62 -4.35 5.09 10.95
CA THR A 62 -3.79 3.80 11.32
C THR A 62 -3.72 2.85 10.13
N ASN A 63 -4.71 2.89 9.22
CA ASN A 63 -4.63 2.18 7.94
C ASN A 63 -3.51 2.72 7.06
N TRP A 64 -3.28 4.03 7.08
CA TRP A 64 -2.15 4.67 6.41
C TRP A 64 -0.79 4.25 6.95
N ARG A 65 -0.57 4.33 8.27
CA ARG A 65 0.67 3.87 8.91
C ARG A 65 0.94 2.39 8.62
N ARG A 66 -0.11 1.56 8.61
CA ARG A 66 -0.02 0.14 8.29
C ARG A 66 0.39 -0.11 6.84
N GLY A 67 -0.12 0.69 5.90
CA GLY A 67 0.25 0.66 4.47
C GLY A 67 1.70 1.08 4.25
N ALA A 68 2.09 2.26 4.75
CA ALA A 68 3.46 2.76 4.63
C ALA A 68 4.51 1.81 5.26
N GLN A 69 4.14 1.09 6.33
CA GLN A 69 5.04 0.09 6.92
C GLN A 69 5.22 -1.13 6.01
N ALA A 70 4.19 -1.53 5.26
CA ALA A 70 4.29 -2.64 4.30
C ALA A 70 5.19 -2.25 3.12
N GLU A 71 4.98 -1.06 2.57
CA GLU A 71 5.80 -0.46 1.51
C GLU A 71 7.28 -0.37 1.92
N ARG A 72 7.60 0.23 3.08
CA ARG A 72 8.99 0.29 3.59
C ARG A 72 9.62 -1.09 3.79
N ARG A 73 8.84 -2.10 4.20
CA ARG A 73 9.33 -3.47 4.35
C ARG A 73 9.62 -4.12 3.00
N THR A 74 8.79 -3.85 1.99
CA THR A 74 9.03 -4.26 0.60
C THR A 74 10.29 -3.58 0.07
N GLY A 75 10.39 -2.25 0.15
CA GLY A 75 11.55 -1.48 -0.30
C GLY A 75 12.89 -2.00 0.27
N ARG A 76 12.96 -2.28 1.59
CA ARG A 76 14.16 -2.89 2.20
C ARG A 76 14.54 -4.27 1.64
N ARG A 77 13.58 -5.03 1.11
CA ARG A 77 13.86 -6.31 0.46
C ARG A 77 14.27 -6.13 -0.99
N LEU A 78 13.68 -5.15 -1.68
CA LEU A 78 14.05 -4.78 -3.04
C LEU A 78 15.46 -4.17 -3.11
N ALA A 79 15.91 -3.47 -2.07
CA ALA A 79 17.30 -2.98 -1.99
C ALA A 79 18.36 -4.08 -2.09
N ARG A 80 17.98 -5.36 -1.89
CA ARG A 80 18.89 -6.50 -2.08
C ARG A 80 19.05 -6.93 -3.55
N LEU A 81 18.24 -6.36 -4.44
CA LEU A 81 18.32 -6.59 -5.88
C LEU A 81 19.33 -5.67 -6.57
N ASP A 82 19.66 -4.54 -5.94
CA ASP A 82 20.59 -3.54 -6.46
C ASP A 82 21.97 -4.15 -6.80
N PRO A 83 22.60 -4.99 -5.95
CA PRO A 83 23.87 -5.66 -6.31
C PRO A 83 23.75 -6.67 -7.46
N ALA A 84 22.54 -7.08 -7.83
CA ALA A 84 22.29 -8.05 -8.90
C ALA A 84 21.95 -7.36 -10.24
N GLY A 85 22.16 -6.04 -10.35
CA GLY A 85 21.92 -5.27 -11.58
C GLY A 85 20.46 -4.91 -11.82
N TYR A 86 19.63 -4.89 -10.77
CA TYR A 86 18.26 -4.40 -10.86
C TYR A 86 18.18 -2.94 -10.42
N HIS A 87 17.54 -2.12 -11.23
CA HIS A 87 17.17 -0.76 -10.88
C HIS A 87 15.81 -0.75 -10.17
N VAL A 88 15.74 -0.10 -9.01
CA VAL A 88 14.51 -0.03 -8.21
C VAL A 88 14.08 1.42 -8.06
N LEU A 89 12.94 1.76 -8.65
CA LEU A 89 12.34 3.09 -8.58
C LEU A 89 11.19 3.08 -7.58
N HIS A 90 11.27 3.90 -6.53
CA HIS A 90 10.26 3.96 -5.47
C HIS A 90 9.30 5.15 -5.63
N ASP A 91 8.07 5.00 -5.14
CA ASP A 91 7.02 6.03 -5.02
C ASP A 91 6.89 6.92 -6.26
N ARG A 92 6.59 6.29 -7.40
CA ARG A 92 6.53 6.95 -8.70
C ARG A 92 5.13 7.41 -9.03
N ALA A 93 5.00 8.62 -9.56
CA ALA A 93 3.72 9.15 -10.01
C ALA A 93 3.40 8.64 -11.41
N LEU A 94 2.17 8.16 -11.60
CA LEU A 94 1.64 7.82 -12.91
C LEU A 94 0.97 9.06 -13.52
N PRO A 95 1.40 9.51 -14.72
CA PRO A 95 0.75 10.61 -15.43
C PRO A 95 -0.75 10.34 -15.60
N GLY A 96 -1.61 11.31 -15.23
CA GLY A 96 -3.06 11.18 -15.35
C GLY A 96 -3.76 10.30 -14.30
N ALA A 97 -3.02 9.52 -13.50
CA ALA A 97 -3.60 8.70 -12.44
C ALA A 97 -3.58 9.43 -11.08
N SER A 98 -4.64 9.23 -10.28
CA SER A 98 -4.68 9.69 -8.87
C SER A 98 -3.89 8.79 -7.91
N ALA A 99 -3.26 7.74 -8.43
CA ALA A 99 -2.56 6.71 -7.67
C ALA A 99 -1.05 6.72 -7.96
N ASN A 100 -0.28 6.40 -6.93
CA ASN A 100 1.16 6.18 -7.03
C ASN A 100 1.47 4.70 -7.32
N LEU A 101 2.59 4.48 -7.99
CA LEU A 101 3.24 3.18 -8.07
C LEU A 101 4.20 3.05 -6.87
N ASP A 102 3.94 2.06 -6.01
CA ASP A 102 4.77 1.87 -4.80
C ASP A 102 6.24 1.62 -5.21
N HIS A 103 6.49 0.62 -6.07
CA HIS A 103 7.83 0.35 -6.60
C HIS A 103 7.77 -0.16 -8.05
N LEU A 104 8.70 0.29 -8.89
CA LEU A 104 9.03 -0.30 -10.19
C LEU A 104 10.41 -0.96 -10.09
N VAL A 105 10.53 -2.19 -10.56
CA VAL A 105 11.81 -2.91 -10.60
C VAL A 105 12.11 -3.25 -12.04
N ILE A 106 13.29 -2.87 -12.50
CA ILE A 106 13.77 -3.08 -13.87
C ILE A 106 15.05 -3.88 -13.76
N GLY A 107 15.13 -5.01 -14.46
CA GLY A 107 16.36 -5.79 -14.52
C GLY A 107 16.36 -6.76 -15.68
N LEU A 108 17.40 -7.58 -15.75
CA LEU A 108 17.66 -8.48 -16.87
C LEU A 108 16.51 -9.45 -17.16
N THR A 109 15.71 -9.78 -16.15
CA THR A 109 14.59 -10.72 -16.25
C THR A 109 13.25 -10.04 -16.55
N GLY A 110 13.20 -8.72 -16.72
CA GLY A 110 11.99 -7.98 -17.06
C GLY A 110 11.74 -6.71 -16.23
N VAL A 111 10.60 -6.08 -16.49
CA VAL A 111 10.07 -4.94 -15.73
C VAL A 111 8.91 -5.39 -14.84
N TYR A 112 8.90 -4.95 -13.59
CA TYR A 112 7.94 -5.38 -12.57
C TYR A 112 7.33 -4.18 -11.83
N ALA A 113 6.03 -3.98 -11.99
CA ALA A 113 5.26 -3.02 -11.21
C ALA A 113 4.79 -3.67 -9.90
N ILE A 114 5.38 -3.26 -8.77
CA ILE A 114 5.17 -3.89 -7.47
C ILE A 114 4.25 -3.03 -6.61
N ALA A 115 3.12 -3.60 -6.20
CA ALA A 115 2.21 -3.02 -5.20
C ALA A 115 2.31 -3.75 -3.86
N SER A 116 2.36 -3.02 -2.76
CA SER A 116 2.43 -3.57 -1.41
C SER A 116 1.04 -3.65 -0.78
N ARG A 117 0.59 -4.86 -0.41
CA ARG A 117 -0.68 -5.07 0.29
C ARG A 117 -0.48 -5.74 1.63
N ARG A 118 -1.06 -5.14 2.66
CA ARG A 118 -1.09 -5.70 4.01
C ARG A 118 -2.46 -6.29 4.30
N PHE A 119 -2.47 -7.57 4.62
CA PHE A 119 -3.64 -8.27 5.13
C PHE A 119 -3.51 -8.55 6.63
N ARG A 120 -4.59 -9.06 7.23
CA ARG A 120 -4.59 -9.50 8.63
C ARG A 120 -3.51 -10.58 8.82
N TRP A 121 -2.84 -10.56 9.96
CA TRP A 121 -1.79 -11.54 10.23
C TRP A 121 -2.38 -12.95 10.39
N GLY A 122 -1.72 -13.96 9.80
CA GLY A 122 -2.04 -15.37 9.98
C GLY A 122 -3.22 -15.90 9.17
N VAL A 123 -3.97 -15.06 8.47
CA VAL A 123 -5.10 -15.50 7.62
C VAL A 123 -4.60 -16.09 6.30
N PRO A 124 -5.23 -17.15 5.77
CA PRO A 124 -4.84 -17.70 4.48
C PRO A 124 -5.22 -16.75 3.34
N LEU A 125 -4.32 -16.55 2.39
CA LEU A 125 -4.59 -15.92 1.11
C LEU A 125 -4.72 -17.02 0.05
N ARG A 126 -5.88 -17.09 -0.61
CA ARG A 126 -6.18 -18.11 -1.61
C ARG A 126 -6.72 -17.44 -2.87
N ALA A 127 -6.36 -17.97 -4.03
CA ALA A 127 -7.02 -17.65 -5.29
C ALA A 127 -7.91 -18.84 -5.66
N GLU A 128 -9.18 -18.56 -5.92
CA GLU A 128 -10.16 -19.54 -6.41
C GLU A 128 -10.75 -18.98 -7.69
N GLN A 129 -10.41 -19.60 -8.83
CA GLN A 129 -10.82 -19.20 -10.18
C GLN A 129 -10.67 -17.69 -10.42
N HIS A 130 -11.74 -16.92 -10.22
CA HIS A 130 -11.87 -15.49 -10.50
C HIS A 130 -11.91 -14.61 -9.24
N ARG A 131 -11.75 -15.18 -8.05
CA ARG A 131 -11.82 -14.46 -6.77
C ARG A 131 -10.56 -14.69 -5.94
N LEU A 132 -10.13 -13.61 -5.30
CA LEU A 132 -9.10 -13.65 -4.28
C LEU A 132 -9.77 -13.68 -2.91
N TRP A 133 -9.33 -14.55 -2.02
CA TRP A 133 -9.89 -14.71 -0.68
C TRP A 133 -8.82 -14.49 0.38
N VAL A 134 -9.17 -13.73 1.42
CA VAL A 134 -8.37 -13.51 2.62
C VAL A 134 -9.16 -14.02 3.81
N GLY A 135 -8.83 -15.22 4.28
CA GLY A 135 -9.67 -15.97 5.21
C GLY A 135 -11.04 -16.24 4.59
N LYS A 136 -12.11 -15.80 5.27
CA LYS A 136 -13.50 -15.95 4.80
C LYS A 136 -14.00 -14.76 3.96
N ARG A 137 -13.15 -13.75 3.70
CA ARG A 137 -13.57 -12.51 3.02
C ARG A 137 -13.03 -12.45 1.60
N PRO A 138 -13.88 -12.17 0.60
CA PRO A 138 -13.39 -11.93 -0.76
C PRO A 138 -12.69 -10.57 -0.82
N VAL A 139 -11.57 -10.52 -1.52
CA VAL A 139 -10.81 -9.32 -1.83
C VAL A 139 -11.06 -8.97 -3.29
N ARG A 140 -11.54 -7.75 -3.52
CA ARG A 140 -11.86 -7.23 -4.85
C ARG A 140 -10.91 -6.09 -5.22
N GLY A 141 -10.75 -5.86 -6.52
CA GLY A 141 -10.03 -4.70 -7.06
C GLY A 141 -8.51 -4.75 -6.97
N VAL A 142 -7.90 -5.51 -6.05
CA VAL A 142 -6.44 -5.56 -5.89
C VAL A 142 -5.73 -5.94 -7.19
N THR A 143 -6.20 -7.01 -7.83
CA THR A 143 -5.66 -7.51 -9.10
C THR A 143 -5.87 -6.52 -10.24
N GLY A 144 -7.08 -5.97 -10.39
CA GLY A 144 -7.37 -5.01 -11.45
C GLY A 144 -6.62 -3.68 -11.30
N VAL A 145 -6.41 -3.20 -10.08
CA VAL A 145 -5.60 -2.00 -9.81
C VAL A 145 -4.13 -2.25 -10.13
N ALA A 146 -3.58 -3.40 -9.74
CA ALA A 146 -2.19 -3.75 -10.03
C ALA A 146 -1.96 -3.96 -11.54
N GLY A 147 -2.89 -4.65 -12.22
CA GLY A 147 -2.85 -4.87 -13.67
C GLY A 147 -2.94 -3.55 -14.45
N ARG A 148 -3.86 -2.65 -14.10
CA ARG A 148 -3.95 -1.33 -14.75
C ARG A 148 -2.68 -0.51 -14.57
N ALA A 149 -2.15 -0.44 -13.35
CA ALA A 149 -0.90 0.29 -13.10
C ALA A 149 0.27 -0.29 -13.91
N ALA A 150 0.35 -1.62 -14.05
CA ALA A 150 1.36 -2.24 -14.91
C ALA A 150 1.14 -1.92 -16.40
N GLY A 151 -0.10 -1.98 -16.88
CA GLY A 151 -0.46 -1.62 -18.26
C GLY A 151 -0.13 -0.16 -18.59
N GLU A 152 -0.48 0.78 -17.71
CA GLU A 152 -0.16 2.20 -17.87
C GLU A 152 1.36 2.43 -17.95
N VAL A 153 2.16 1.75 -17.11
CA VAL A 153 3.64 1.84 -17.20
C VAL A 153 4.15 1.22 -18.51
N ALA A 154 3.59 0.09 -18.93
CA ALA A 154 3.98 -0.57 -20.18
C ALA A 154 3.71 0.34 -21.38
N GLU A 155 2.51 0.91 -21.48
CA GLU A 155 2.14 1.84 -22.55
C GLU A 155 3.07 3.05 -22.60
N LEU A 156 3.41 3.64 -21.45
CA LEU A 156 4.32 4.77 -21.37
C LEU A 156 5.75 4.41 -21.82
N LEU A 157 6.27 3.26 -21.39
CA LEU A 157 7.62 2.82 -21.75
C LEU A 157 7.70 2.41 -23.23
N THR A 158 6.71 1.68 -23.73
CA THR A 158 6.63 1.27 -25.13
C THR A 158 6.54 2.48 -26.05
N GLY A 159 5.73 3.48 -25.70
CA GLY A 159 5.59 4.72 -26.48
C GLY A 159 6.86 5.56 -26.54
N GLU A 160 7.70 5.52 -25.51
CA GLU A 160 8.95 6.29 -25.46
C GLU A 160 10.14 5.57 -26.07
N LEU A 161 10.20 4.24 -25.94
CA LEU A 161 11.34 3.44 -26.38
C LEU A 161 11.15 2.80 -27.76
N ASP A 162 9.99 3.01 -28.39
CA ASP A 162 9.59 2.43 -29.69
C ASP A 162 9.85 0.91 -29.77
N CYS A 163 9.74 0.23 -28.62
CA CYS A 163 9.88 -1.21 -28.49
C CYS A 163 8.89 -1.75 -27.46
N ASP A 164 8.41 -2.98 -27.67
CA ASP A 164 7.39 -3.56 -26.80
C ASP A 164 7.97 -3.92 -25.41
N VAL A 165 7.68 -3.09 -24.41
CA VAL A 165 8.10 -3.29 -23.02
C VAL A 165 6.93 -3.83 -22.20
N SER A 166 6.92 -5.16 -21.99
CA SER A 166 5.96 -5.79 -21.08
C SER A 166 6.31 -5.53 -19.61
N VAL A 167 5.30 -5.13 -18.82
CA VAL A 167 5.43 -4.89 -17.38
C VAL A 167 4.61 -5.92 -16.61
N THR A 168 5.28 -6.73 -15.79
CA THR A 168 4.62 -7.72 -14.94
C THR A 168 4.07 -7.05 -13.67
N ALA A 169 2.76 -7.17 -13.44
CA ALA A 169 2.15 -6.76 -12.18
C ALA A 169 2.48 -7.74 -11.04
N VAL A 170 3.02 -7.23 -9.93
CA VAL A 170 3.37 -8.02 -8.74
C VAL A 170 2.71 -7.43 -7.51
N VAL A 171 2.00 -8.24 -6.74
CA VAL A 171 1.44 -7.84 -5.46
C VAL A 171 2.21 -8.52 -4.34
N VAL A 172 2.96 -7.72 -3.59
CA VAL A 172 3.70 -8.17 -2.41
C VAL A 172 2.78 -8.17 -1.20
N VAL A 173 2.59 -9.36 -0.66
CA VAL A 173 1.67 -9.64 0.43
C VAL A 173 2.39 -9.64 1.77
N HIS A 174 1.87 -8.87 2.72
CA HIS A 174 2.32 -8.83 4.11
C HIS A 174 1.24 -9.35 5.06
N GLY A 175 1.63 -10.23 5.99
CA GLY A 175 0.80 -10.69 7.10
C GLY A 175 -0.02 -11.96 6.82
N ALA A 176 -0.61 -12.09 5.63
CA ALA A 176 -1.34 -13.30 5.26
C ALA A 176 -0.40 -14.48 4.96
N ARG A 177 -0.90 -15.70 5.18
CA ARG A 177 -0.25 -16.96 4.79
C ARG A 177 -0.65 -17.27 3.34
N GLY A 178 0.28 -17.09 2.41
CA GLY A 178 0.11 -17.48 1.01
C GLY A 178 0.83 -18.78 0.68
N ALA A 179 0.72 -19.22 -0.58
CA ALA A 179 1.56 -20.28 -1.13
C ALA A 179 3.05 -19.94 -0.92
N ARG A 180 3.87 -20.96 -0.62
CA ARG A 180 5.30 -20.79 -0.34
C ARG A 180 6.03 -20.12 -1.52
N ASP A 181 5.67 -20.49 -2.74
CA ASP A 181 6.27 -20.01 -3.98
C ASP A 181 5.55 -18.81 -4.62
N GLY A 182 4.50 -18.31 -3.96
CA GLY A 182 3.57 -17.38 -4.59
C GLY A 182 2.61 -18.08 -5.55
N PHE A 183 1.73 -17.30 -6.17
CA PHE A 183 0.78 -17.81 -7.17
C PHE A 183 0.36 -16.70 -8.12
N TRP A 184 -0.13 -17.09 -9.29
CA TRP A 184 -0.68 -16.16 -10.27
C TRP A 184 -2.20 -16.06 -10.13
N HIS A 185 -2.72 -14.86 -10.33
CA HIS A 185 -4.16 -14.65 -10.42
C HIS A 185 -4.46 -13.48 -11.37
N ARG A 186 -5.10 -13.79 -12.51
CA ARG A 186 -5.40 -12.85 -13.61
C ARG A 186 -4.18 -12.00 -13.97
N ASP A 187 -3.09 -12.68 -14.34
CA ASP A 187 -1.84 -12.08 -14.81
C ASP A 187 -1.08 -11.21 -13.78
N VAL A 188 -1.52 -11.24 -12.52
CA VAL A 188 -0.82 -10.62 -11.40
C VAL A 188 -0.16 -11.68 -10.54
N PHE A 189 1.12 -11.51 -10.27
CA PHE A 189 1.88 -12.43 -9.42
C PHE A 189 1.78 -12.01 -7.95
N PHE A 190 1.24 -12.89 -7.11
CA PHE A 190 1.13 -12.68 -5.66
C PHE A 190 2.25 -13.42 -4.94
N CYS A 191 3.08 -12.71 -4.19
CA CYS A 191 4.18 -13.33 -3.44
C CYS A 191 4.46 -12.62 -2.12
N SER A 192 5.25 -13.24 -1.25
CA SER A 192 5.73 -12.57 -0.04
C SER A 192 6.98 -11.73 -0.33
N ALA A 193 7.21 -10.66 0.44
CA ALA A 193 8.37 -9.79 0.26
C ALA A 193 9.73 -10.53 0.35
N ARG A 194 9.77 -11.68 1.03
CA ARG A 194 10.98 -12.51 1.14
C ARG A 194 11.29 -13.28 -0.14
N MET A 195 10.26 -13.58 -0.94
CA MET A 195 10.37 -14.40 -2.14
C MET A 195 10.73 -13.58 -3.38
N VAL A 196 10.51 -12.27 -3.37
CA VAL A 196 10.73 -11.40 -4.54
C VAL A 196 12.10 -11.62 -5.20
N PRO A 197 13.24 -11.59 -4.47
CA PRO A 197 14.54 -11.79 -5.11
C PRO A 197 14.70 -13.16 -5.77
N ARG A 198 14.23 -14.22 -5.11
CA ARG A 198 14.29 -15.57 -5.65
C ARG A 198 13.35 -15.76 -6.84
N ALA A 199 12.18 -15.12 -6.81
CA ALA A 199 11.19 -15.22 -7.89
C ALA A 199 11.67 -14.53 -9.16
N PHE A 200 12.40 -13.42 -9.04
CA PHE A 200 12.99 -12.73 -10.19
C PHE A 200 14.21 -13.47 -10.73
N ALA A 201 15.10 -13.94 -9.85
CA ALA A 201 16.30 -14.69 -10.26
C ALA A 201 16.00 -16.02 -10.99
N LYS A 202 14.83 -16.63 -10.77
CA LYS A 202 14.40 -17.86 -11.47
C LYS A 202 13.87 -17.61 -12.88
N ARG A 203 13.63 -16.37 -13.27
CA ARG A 203 13.08 -16.04 -14.59
C ARG A 203 14.19 -15.99 -15.63
N PRO A 204 13.87 -16.30 -16.90
CA PRO A 204 14.83 -16.17 -17.98
C PRO A 204 15.29 -14.71 -18.11
N VAL A 205 16.56 -14.53 -18.48
CA VAL A 205 17.10 -13.23 -18.88
C VAL A 205 16.54 -12.89 -20.26
N ILE A 206 15.87 -11.74 -20.35
CA ILE A 206 15.22 -11.25 -21.58
C ILE A 206 15.76 -9.89 -22.03
N PHE A 207 16.47 -9.17 -21.15
CA PHE A 207 17.10 -7.89 -21.46
C PHE A 207 18.60 -7.96 -21.24
N THR A 208 19.33 -7.18 -22.04
CA THR A 208 20.75 -6.88 -21.82
C THR A 208 20.92 -5.79 -20.76
N SER A 209 22.10 -5.69 -20.15
CA SER A 209 22.39 -4.62 -19.17
C SER A 209 22.21 -3.23 -19.77
N ALA A 210 22.57 -3.04 -21.04
CA ALA A 210 22.38 -1.77 -21.74
C ALA A 210 20.88 -1.43 -21.89
N GLN A 211 20.05 -2.39 -22.30
CA GLN A 211 18.59 -2.20 -22.37
C GLN A 211 18.00 -1.89 -20.99
N VAL A 212 18.44 -2.57 -19.94
CA VAL A 212 18.01 -2.30 -18.56
C VAL A 212 18.31 -0.85 -18.18
N THR A 213 19.50 -0.34 -18.48
CA THR A 213 19.86 1.06 -18.22
C THR A 213 19.01 2.03 -19.03
N THR A 214 18.78 1.76 -20.32
CA THR A 214 17.92 2.58 -21.17
C THR A 214 16.48 2.63 -20.65
N ILE A 215 15.91 1.48 -20.29
CA ILE A 215 14.56 1.38 -19.73
C ILE A 215 14.48 2.11 -18.37
N ALA A 216 15.49 1.95 -17.52
CA ALA A 216 15.55 2.65 -16.23
C ALA A 216 15.59 4.17 -16.39
N ALA A 217 16.41 4.68 -17.31
CA ALA A 217 16.50 6.11 -17.59
C ALA A 217 15.18 6.67 -18.16
N ALA A 218 14.53 5.94 -19.07
CA ALA A 218 13.22 6.33 -19.59
C ALA A 218 12.15 6.34 -18.48
N ALA A 219 12.12 5.30 -17.63
CA ALA A 219 11.21 5.22 -16.51
C ALA A 219 11.39 6.37 -15.50
N GLU A 220 12.63 6.78 -15.22
CA GLU A 220 12.90 7.92 -14.32
C GLU A 220 12.37 9.24 -14.87
N ARG A 221 12.47 9.47 -16.18
CA ARG A 221 11.98 10.68 -16.83
C ARG A 221 10.45 10.71 -16.93
N LEU A 222 9.83 9.59 -17.30
CA LEU A 222 8.38 9.50 -17.50
C LEU A 222 7.60 9.43 -16.19
N LEU A 223 8.18 8.83 -15.17
CA LEU A 223 7.53 8.59 -13.88
C LEU A 223 8.25 9.39 -12.79
N PRO A 224 7.91 10.69 -12.63
CA PRO A 224 8.58 11.53 -11.65
C PRO A 224 8.36 11.01 -10.23
N PRO A 225 9.29 11.27 -9.30
CA PRO A 225 9.07 11.01 -7.89
C PRO A 225 7.81 11.73 -7.42
N MET A 226 6.95 11.05 -6.67
CA MET A 226 5.72 11.64 -6.15
C MET A 226 5.99 12.89 -5.28
N MET A 227 7.17 13.00 -4.67
CA MET A 227 7.57 14.19 -3.91
C MET A 227 7.76 15.44 -4.77
N GLU A 228 8.22 15.32 -6.03
CA GLU A 228 8.47 16.48 -6.89
C GLU A 228 7.18 17.11 -7.41
N MET A 229 6.19 16.28 -7.77
CA MET A 229 4.84 16.71 -8.15
C MET A 229 4.13 17.55 -7.07
N LEU A 230 4.51 17.37 -5.79
CA LEU A 230 3.94 18.09 -4.66
C LEU A 230 4.59 19.45 -4.40
N THR A 231 5.75 19.71 -4.99
CA THR A 231 6.52 20.95 -4.78
C THR A 231 6.31 21.94 -5.93
N ARG A 232 5.81 21.47 -7.08
CA ARG A 232 5.48 22.30 -8.27
C ARG A 232 4.04 22.85 -8.30
N ARG A 233 3.26 22.70 -7.23
CA ARG A 233 1.94 23.33 -7.06
C ARG A 233 2.00 24.42 -6.01
#